data_AF-A0A0R3S668-F1
#
_entry.id   AF-A0A0R3S668-F1
#
_cell.length_a   1.000
_cell.length_b   1.000
_cell.length_c   1.000
_cell.angle_alpha   90.00
_cell.angle_beta   90.00
_cell.angle_gamma   90.00
#
_symmetry.space_group_name_H-M   'P 1'
#
loop_
_entity.id
_entity.type
_entity.pdbx_description
1 polymer ?
#
loop_
_entity_poly.entity_id
_entity_poly.type
_entity_poly.pdbx_seq_one_letter_code
_entity_poly.pdbx_strand_id
1 'polypeptide(L)'
;MNGVVAFYAISLFCSYAVANGRLNYVSENPWDLNSPCQPYIEDFAEASSRMIRCAAVYSSPPKVCTYCTEEYIAFKQIEYKLRKLENVFSRDNTTCNRVIYENYLISYVSEVSTTITTSIWENSRCSSCVNISWHFETNNTEYAYYNDTIKFENKLYDWRRCVSNFSFFGASETVVCDKCLNSFNELFQFYWYIYVTPSVNFCLDVETT
;
A
#
# COMPACT_ATOMS: atom_id res chain seq x y z
N MET A 1 -70.69 8.03 9.26
CA MET A 1 -69.62 8.06 10.28
C MET A 1 -68.94 6.70 10.29
N ASN A 2 -67.61 6.72 10.49
CA ASN A 2 -66.67 5.60 10.61
C ASN A 2 -65.91 5.23 9.34
N GLY A 3 -64.62 5.59 9.35
CA GLY A 3 -63.61 5.23 8.38
C GLY A 3 -62.29 5.93 8.71
N VAL A 4 -61.78 5.72 9.92
CA VAL A 4 -60.49 6.26 10.37
C VAL A 4 -59.38 5.41 9.76
N VAL A 5 -58.60 6.00 8.87
CA VAL A 5 -57.38 5.42 8.30
C VAL A 5 -56.21 5.84 9.21
N ALA A 6 -55.63 4.87 9.92
CA ALA A 6 -54.39 5.05 10.68
C ALA A 6 -53.27 4.25 10.00
N PHE A 7 -52.40 4.94 9.26
CA PHE A 7 -51.14 4.37 8.78
C PHE A 7 -50.07 4.59 9.85
N TYR A 8 -49.68 3.52 10.55
CA TYR A 8 -48.49 3.50 11.39
C TYR A 8 -47.26 3.21 10.52
N ALA A 9 -46.44 4.23 10.28
CA ALA A 9 -45.09 4.07 9.73
C ALA A 9 -44.10 3.96 10.90
N ILE A 10 -43.74 2.73 11.27
CA ILE A 10 -42.64 2.47 12.21
C ILE A 10 -41.35 2.53 11.39
N SER A 11 -40.68 3.69 11.43
CA SER A 11 -39.30 3.82 10.93
C SER A 11 -38.36 3.35 12.04
N LEU A 12 -37.82 2.14 11.87
CA LEU A 12 -36.67 1.64 12.61
C LEU A 12 -35.42 2.39 12.14
N PHE A 13 -35.03 3.43 12.86
CA PHE A 13 -33.69 3.98 12.74
C PHE A 13 -32.74 3.12 13.59
N CYS A 14 -31.97 2.26 12.93
CA CYS A 14 -30.78 1.66 13.51
C CYS A 14 -29.78 2.77 13.84
N SER A 15 -29.59 3.02 15.12
CA SER A 15 -28.48 3.84 15.62
C SER A 15 -27.16 3.13 15.32
N TYR A 16 -26.48 3.50 14.24
CA TYR A 16 -25.06 3.23 14.07
C TYR A 16 -24.29 4.14 15.02
N ALA A 17 -23.99 3.64 16.22
CA ALA A 17 -22.95 4.24 17.04
C ALA A 17 -21.60 3.86 16.42
N VAL A 18 -21.02 4.77 15.63
CA VAL A 18 -19.60 4.72 15.28
C VAL A 18 -18.82 5.14 16.52
N ALA A 19 -18.52 4.19 17.38
CA ALA A 19 -17.54 4.38 18.44
C ALA A 19 -16.15 4.31 17.82
N ASN A 20 -15.64 5.46 17.35
CA ASN A 20 -14.23 5.62 17.02
C ASN A 20 -13.43 5.75 18.34
N GLY A 21 -13.23 4.62 19.00
CA GLY A 21 -12.41 4.53 20.20
C GLY A 21 -11.32 3.49 19.98
N ARG A 22 -10.05 3.94 19.95
CA ARG A 22 -8.91 3.06 20.24
C ARG A 22 -9.11 2.52 21.65
N LEU A 23 -9.77 1.37 21.75
CA LEU A 23 -9.74 0.54 22.95
C LEU A 23 -8.33 -0.05 23.00
N ASN A 24 -7.45 0.56 23.81
CA ASN A 24 -6.28 -0.12 24.32
C ASN A 24 -6.78 -1.30 25.17
N TYR A 25 -7.09 -2.43 24.53
CA TYR A 25 -7.45 -3.66 25.20
C TYR A 25 -6.16 -4.26 25.76
N VAL A 26 -5.65 -3.68 26.85
CA VAL A 26 -4.72 -4.40 27.71
C VAL A 26 -5.55 -5.51 28.33
N SER A 27 -5.39 -6.72 27.81
CA SER A 27 -5.91 -7.93 28.41
C SER A 27 -5.51 -7.95 29.89
N GLU A 28 -6.47 -7.67 30.78
CA GLU A 28 -6.30 -7.80 32.24
C GLU A 28 -6.13 -9.28 32.66
N ASN A 29 -6.11 -10.20 31.69
CA ASN A 29 -5.83 -11.60 31.96
C ASN A 29 -4.40 -11.74 32.52
N PRO A 30 -4.24 -12.16 33.80
CA PRO A 30 -2.92 -12.34 34.40
C PRO A 30 -2.08 -13.39 33.65
N TRP A 31 -2.72 -14.31 32.93
CA TRP A 31 -2.11 -15.37 32.15
C TRP A 31 -1.59 -14.93 30.77
N ASP A 32 -1.92 -13.72 30.33
CA ASP A 32 -1.36 -13.14 29.12
C ASP A 32 0.01 -12.51 29.41
N LEU A 33 1.04 -13.36 29.34
CA LEU A 33 2.43 -12.97 29.57
C LEU A 33 2.92 -11.92 28.57
N ASN A 34 2.33 -11.89 27.37
CA ASN A 34 2.78 -11.06 26.25
C ASN A 34 1.94 -9.78 26.08
N SER A 35 0.96 -9.55 26.95
CA SER A 35 0.15 -8.33 26.96
C SER A 35 0.96 -7.01 26.87
N PRO A 36 2.18 -6.87 27.44
CA PRO A 36 2.96 -5.65 27.26
C PRO A 36 3.48 -5.43 25.83
N CYS A 37 3.62 -6.50 25.04
CA CYS A 37 4.10 -6.45 23.65
C CYS A 37 2.96 -6.21 22.65
N GLN A 38 1.71 -6.45 23.07
CA GLN A 38 0.52 -6.41 22.21
C GLN A 38 0.33 -5.08 21.46
N PRO A 39 0.49 -3.88 22.07
CA PRO A 39 0.29 -2.62 21.35
C PRO A 39 1.24 -2.44 20.16
N TYR A 40 2.46 -2.97 20.26
CA TYR A 40 3.45 -2.91 19.17
C TYR A 40 3.11 -3.86 18.02
N ILE A 41 2.52 -5.02 18.35
CA ILE A 41 2.00 -5.96 17.35
C ILE A 41 0.81 -5.33 16.61
N GLU A 42 -0.05 -4.58 17.31
CA GLU A 42 -1.17 -3.85 16.72
C GLU A 42 -0.71 -2.74 15.77
N ASP A 43 0.31 -1.97 16.15
CA ASP A 43 0.91 -0.96 15.27
C ASP A 43 1.46 -1.60 13.98
N PHE A 44 2.09 -2.78 14.09
CA PHE A 44 2.54 -3.54 12.92
C PHE A 44 1.38 -4.08 12.08
N ALA A 45 0.32 -4.60 12.72
CA ALA A 45 -0.87 -5.08 12.03
C ALA A 45 -1.52 -3.95 11.21
N GLU A 46 -1.60 -2.74 11.76
CA GLU A 46 -2.16 -1.58 11.07
C GLU A 46 -1.27 -1.08 9.91
N ALA A 47 0.05 -1.02 10.10
CA ALA A 47 0.96 -0.61 9.02
C ALA A 47 1.03 -1.65 7.88
N SER A 48 1.11 -2.94 8.22
CA SER A 48 1.13 -4.02 7.22
C SER A 48 -0.20 -4.15 6.48
N SER A 49 -1.34 -3.97 7.16
CA SER A 49 -2.65 -4.02 6.51
C SER A 49 -2.82 -2.91 5.47
N ARG A 50 -2.35 -1.69 5.77
CA ARG A 50 -2.37 -0.57 4.82
C ARG A 50 -1.51 -0.82 3.60
N MET A 51 -0.30 -1.34 3.78
CA MET A 51 0.57 -1.71 2.66
C MET A 51 -0.06 -2.81 1.78
N ILE A 52 -0.57 -3.89 2.38
CA ILE A 52 -1.24 -4.97 1.64
C ILE A 52 -2.49 -4.45 0.92
N ARG A 53 -3.29 -3.62 1.59
CA ARG A 53 -4.48 -3.00 0.99
C ARG A 53 -4.11 -2.13 -0.21
N CYS A 54 -3.07 -1.32 -0.08
CA CYS A 54 -2.59 -0.49 -1.19
C CYS A 54 -2.20 -1.37 -2.39
N ALA A 55 -1.40 -2.42 -2.16
CA ALA A 55 -1.00 -3.34 -3.21
C ALA A 55 -2.19 -4.04 -3.88
N ALA A 56 -3.20 -4.44 -3.11
CA ALA A 56 -4.41 -5.05 -3.64
C ALA A 56 -5.25 -4.09 -4.49
N VAL A 57 -5.40 -2.83 -4.06
CA VAL A 57 -6.12 -1.78 -4.80
C VAL A 57 -5.43 -1.46 -6.13
N TYR A 58 -4.10 -1.41 -6.12
CA TYR A 58 -3.26 -1.08 -7.27
C TYR A 58 -2.70 -2.32 -7.98
N SER A 59 -3.47 -3.42 -8.01
CA SER A 59 -3.06 -4.69 -8.62
C SER A 59 -3.39 -4.82 -10.11
N SER A 60 -4.28 -3.99 -10.66
CA SER A 60 -4.75 -4.09 -12.04
C SER A 60 -4.99 -2.74 -12.72
N PRO A 61 -4.06 -2.27 -13.59
CA PRO A 61 -2.70 -2.81 -13.76
C PRO A 61 -1.85 -2.58 -12.48
N PRO A 62 -0.80 -3.38 -12.26
CA PRO A 62 0.14 -3.17 -11.16
C PRO A 62 0.70 -1.74 -11.11
N LYS A 63 0.53 -1.08 -9.96
CA LYS A 63 0.97 0.30 -9.67
C LYS A 63 1.50 0.45 -8.24
N VAL A 64 2.13 -0.60 -7.73
CA VAL A 64 2.54 -0.69 -6.32
C VAL A 64 3.68 0.26 -6.02
N CYS A 65 4.67 0.35 -6.91
CA CYS A 65 5.87 1.14 -6.66
C CYS A 65 5.57 2.65 -6.64
N THR A 66 4.68 3.15 -7.49
CA THR A 66 4.36 4.60 -7.55
C THR A 66 3.26 5.03 -6.60
N TYR A 67 2.39 4.12 -6.13
CA TYR A 67 1.27 4.48 -5.23
C TYR A 67 1.42 3.99 -3.80
N CYS A 68 2.22 2.95 -3.54
CA CYS A 68 2.33 2.33 -2.21
C CYS A 68 3.68 2.59 -1.52
N THR A 69 4.53 3.47 -2.07
CA THR A 69 5.83 3.80 -1.48
C THR A 69 5.71 4.29 -0.03
N GLU A 70 4.79 5.22 0.25
CA GLU A 70 4.62 5.75 1.60
C GLU A 70 4.20 4.68 2.60
N GLU A 71 3.25 3.81 2.21
CA GLU A 71 2.79 2.70 3.05
C GLU A 71 3.92 1.68 3.28
N TYR A 72 4.75 1.43 2.28
CA TYR A 72 5.92 0.58 2.43
C TYR A 72 6.95 1.17 3.40
N ILE A 73 7.23 2.47 3.30
CA ILE A 73 8.14 3.18 4.23
C ILE A 73 7.61 3.12 5.66
N ALA A 74 6.32 3.41 5.86
CA ALA A 74 5.67 3.34 7.17
C ALA A 74 5.75 1.92 7.76
N PHE A 75 5.47 0.90 6.95
CA PHE A 75 5.62 -0.49 7.31
C PHE A 75 7.07 -0.83 7.75
N LYS A 76 8.08 -0.46 6.96
CA LYS A 76 9.50 -0.71 7.29
C LYS A 76 9.95 0.05 8.55
N GLN A 77 9.42 1.25 8.78
CA GLN A 77 9.69 2.02 9.99
C GLN A 77 9.16 1.32 11.25
N ILE A 78 7.98 0.70 11.19
CA ILE A 78 7.45 -0.11 12.30
C ILE A 78 8.27 -1.39 12.47
N GLU A 79 8.60 -2.09 11.38
CA GLU A 79 9.44 -3.30 11.46
C GLU A 79 10.78 -3.00 12.15
N TYR A 80 11.44 -1.90 11.77
CA TYR A 80 12.68 -1.46 12.41
C TYR A 80 12.49 -1.20 13.91
N LYS A 81 11.42 -0.50 14.30
CA LYS A 81 11.11 -0.24 15.71
C LYS A 81 10.91 -1.54 16.49
N LEU A 82 10.15 -2.50 15.95
CA LEU A 82 9.90 -3.80 16.57
C LEU A 82 11.19 -4.58 16.85
N ARG A 83 12.11 -4.61 15.87
CA ARG A 83 13.40 -5.31 16.03
C ARG A 83 14.25 -4.70 17.15
N LYS A 84 14.12 -3.38 17.40
CA LYS A 84 14.81 -2.65 18.46
C LYS A 84 14.04 -2.53 19.78
N LEU A 85 12.97 -3.30 19.99
CA LEU A 85 12.25 -3.36 21.27
C LEU A 85 13.02 -4.20 22.31
N GLU A 86 14.19 -3.70 22.71
CA GLU A 86 15.08 -4.32 23.70
C GLU A 86 14.77 -3.88 25.14
N ASN A 87 14.09 -2.74 25.30
CA ASN A 87 13.77 -2.14 26.60
C ASN A 87 12.32 -2.39 27.05
N VAL A 88 11.56 -3.19 26.29
CA VAL A 88 10.18 -3.55 26.60
C VAL A 88 10.13 -5.04 26.83
N PHE A 89 9.53 -5.44 27.94
CA PHE A 89 9.54 -6.83 28.41
C PHE A 89 8.13 -7.36 28.57
N SER A 90 7.94 -8.63 28.23
CA SER A 90 6.80 -9.44 28.67
C SER A 90 6.85 -9.67 30.19
N ARG A 91 5.76 -10.19 30.74
CA ARG A 91 5.65 -10.45 32.19
C ARG A 91 6.62 -11.52 32.70
N ASP A 92 7.11 -12.38 31.82
CA ASP A 92 8.14 -13.38 32.12
C ASP A 92 9.58 -12.86 31.89
N ASN A 93 9.75 -11.54 31.71
CA ASN A 93 11.03 -10.87 31.51
C ASN A 93 11.75 -11.19 30.18
N THR A 94 11.02 -11.71 29.18
CA THR A 94 11.53 -11.81 27.81
C THR A 94 11.38 -10.46 27.10
N THR A 95 12.36 -10.07 26.28
CA THR A 95 12.26 -8.84 25.48
C THR A 95 11.19 -8.99 24.39
N CYS A 96 10.41 -7.94 24.13
CA CYS A 96 9.32 -8.00 23.17
C CYS A 96 9.79 -8.30 21.74
N ASN A 97 11.01 -7.90 21.34
CA ASN A 97 11.55 -8.30 20.04
C ASN A 97 11.67 -9.83 19.90
N ARG A 98 12.09 -10.54 20.96
CA ARG A 98 12.17 -12.01 20.98
C ARG A 98 10.80 -12.66 21.05
N VAL A 99 9.89 -12.10 21.84
CA VAL A 99 8.48 -12.55 21.87
C VAL A 99 7.85 -12.50 20.48
N ILE A 100 8.09 -11.42 19.74
CA ILE A 100 7.49 -11.20 18.42
C ILE A 100 8.13 -12.06 17.32
N TYR A 101 9.45 -12.22 17.33
CA TYR A 101 10.17 -12.86 16.21
C TYR A 101 10.67 -14.28 16.48
N GLU A 102 10.90 -14.69 17.74
CA GLU A 102 11.67 -15.90 18.07
C GLU A 102 10.92 -16.91 18.95
N ASN A 103 9.96 -16.48 19.77
CA ASN A 103 9.38 -17.32 20.82
C ASN A 103 8.40 -18.41 20.33
N TYR A 104 8.01 -18.39 19.06
CA TYR A 104 7.01 -19.30 18.49
C TYR A 104 7.57 -20.07 17.29
N LEU A 105 7.01 -21.26 17.03
CA LEU A 105 7.37 -22.09 15.86
C LEU A 105 7.24 -21.29 14.55
N ILE A 106 6.25 -20.41 14.49
CA ILE A 106 5.99 -19.51 13.37
C ILE A 106 5.79 -18.10 13.94
N SER A 107 6.59 -17.14 13.46
CA SER A 107 6.33 -15.72 13.68
C SER A 107 5.52 -15.16 12.52
N TYR A 108 4.21 -14.98 12.72
CA TYR A 108 3.35 -14.36 11.70
C TYR A 108 3.81 -12.94 11.33
N VAL A 109 4.39 -12.20 12.27
CA VAL A 109 5.01 -10.89 11.99
C VAL A 109 6.17 -11.04 11.01
N SER A 110 7.02 -12.06 11.19
CA SER A 110 8.11 -12.36 10.25
C SER A 110 7.59 -12.80 8.87
N GLU A 111 6.59 -13.67 8.82
CA GLU A 111 6.00 -14.16 7.56
C GLU A 111 5.33 -13.04 6.76
N VAL A 112 4.52 -12.21 7.43
CA VAL A 112 3.90 -11.03 6.81
C VAL A 112 4.96 -10.05 6.34
N SER A 113 6.00 -9.80 7.15
CA SER A 113 7.07 -8.89 6.75
C SER A 113 7.84 -9.37 5.51
N THR A 114 8.15 -10.67 5.49
CA THR A 114 8.82 -11.32 4.37
C THR A 114 7.96 -11.27 3.11
N THR A 115 6.65 -11.48 3.25
CA THR A 115 5.70 -11.40 2.12
C THR A 115 5.63 -9.98 1.54
N ILE A 116 5.51 -8.96 2.38
CA ILE A 116 5.47 -7.56 1.92
C ILE A 116 6.80 -7.17 1.26
N THR A 117 7.93 -7.53 1.87
CA THR A 117 9.24 -7.16 1.36
C THR A 117 9.56 -7.90 0.06
N THR A 118 9.45 -9.23 0.07
CA THR A 118 9.92 -10.06 -1.05
C THR A 118 8.86 -10.16 -2.14
N SER A 119 7.65 -10.60 -1.77
CA SER A 119 6.62 -10.96 -2.75
C SER A 119 5.91 -9.76 -3.36
N ILE A 120 5.78 -8.66 -2.61
CA ILE A 120 5.12 -7.45 -3.08
C ILE A 120 6.14 -6.43 -3.59
N TRP A 121 7.14 -6.04 -2.79
CA TRP A 121 8.03 -4.93 -3.14
C TRP A 121 9.18 -5.34 -4.07
N GLU A 122 9.97 -6.34 -3.71
CA GLU A 122 11.15 -6.78 -4.45
C GLU A 122 10.80 -7.45 -5.79
N ASN A 123 9.81 -8.34 -5.81
CA ASN A 123 9.32 -8.95 -7.04
C ASN A 123 8.72 -7.93 -8.03
N SER A 124 8.17 -6.82 -7.51
CA SER A 124 7.75 -5.68 -8.34
C SER A 124 8.92 -4.82 -8.83
N ARG A 125 10.16 -5.12 -8.42
CA ARG A 125 11.38 -4.39 -8.76
C ARG A 125 11.29 -2.90 -8.44
N CYS A 126 10.64 -2.54 -7.33
CA CYS A 126 10.40 -1.13 -7.00
C CYS A 126 11.67 -0.31 -6.82
N SER A 127 12.79 -0.92 -6.46
CA SER A 127 14.12 -0.29 -6.43
C SER A 127 14.58 0.26 -7.79
N SER A 128 13.93 -0.13 -8.88
CA SER A 128 14.19 0.41 -10.24
C SER A 128 13.34 1.62 -10.59
N CYS A 129 12.33 1.96 -9.76
CA CYS A 129 11.45 3.11 -9.98
C CYS A 129 11.54 4.16 -8.88
N VAL A 130 11.84 3.73 -7.65
CA VAL A 130 11.98 4.63 -6.50
C VAL A 130 13.32 4.40 -5.81
N ASN A 131 13.96 5.51 -5.42
CA ASN A 131 15.10 5.52 -4.53
C ASN A 131 14.62 5.98 -3.14
N ILE A 132 14.86 5.17 -2.12
CA ILE A 132 14.47 5.46 -0.73
C ILE A 132 15.74 5.68 0.10
N SER A 133 15.86 6.85 0.71
CA SER A 133 16.93 7.19 1.65
C SER A 133 16.48 6.88 3.07
N TRP A 134 16.85 5.69 3.55
CA TRP A 134 16.44 5.19 4.86
C TRP A 134 17.11 5.96 6.01
N HIS A 135 16.28 6.58 6.86
CA HIS A 135 16.70 7.26 8.09
C HIS A 135 15.78 6.87 9.24
N PHE A 136 15.84 5.59 9.62
CA PHE A 136 14.91 5.00 10.58
C PHE A 136 15.01 5.58 12.00
N GLU A 137 16.20 6.01 12.40
CA GLU A 137 16.53 6.56 13.71
C GLU A 137 15.90 7.93 13.94
N THR A 138 15.87 8.76 12.90
CA THR A 138 15.31 10.12 12.95
C THR A 138 13.87 10.19 12.47
N ASN A 139 13.32 9.08 11.94
CA ASN A 139 12.00 9.03 11.31
C ASN A 139 11.84 10.04 10.15
N ASN A 140 12.95 10.33 9.46
CA ASN A 140 13.02 11.27 8.34
C ASN A 140 13.41 10.53 7.05
N THR A 141 12.85 9.34 6.84
CA THR A 141 13.07 8.60 5.60
C THR A 141 12.45 9.38 4.45
N GLU A 142 13.23 9.65 3.40
CA GLU A 142 12.80 10.37 2.21
C GLU A 142 12.84 9.44 1.00
N TYR A 143 12.11 9.77 -0.06
CA TYR A 143 12.16 9.03 -1.31
C TYR A 143 12.00 9.94 -2.52
N ALA A 144 12.52 9.49 -3.65
CA ALA A 144 12.35 10.14 -4.94
C ALA A 144 12.20 9.10 -6.05
N TYR A 145 11.32 9.36 -7.01
CA TYR A 145 11.20 8.55 -8.22
C TYR A 145 12.34 8.86 -9.18
N TYR A 146 12.81 7.85 -9.92
CA TYR A 146 13.76 8.09 -10.98
C TYR A 146 13.12 8.90 -12.11
N ASN A 147 13.94 9.72 -12.77
CA ASN A 147 13.49 10.58 -13.87
C ASN A 147 12.80 9.78 -14.98
N ASP A 148 13.25 8.56 -15.26
CA ASP A 148 12.68 7.74 -16.33
C ASP A 148 11.30 7.19 -15.96
N THR A 149 11.06 6.87 -14.68
CA THR A 149 9.73 6.54 -14.15
C THR A 149 8.78 7.73 -14.31
N ILE A 150 9.21 8.92 -13.91
CA ILE A 150 8.40 10.15 -14.03
C ILE A 150 8.09 10.45 -15.52
N LYS A 151 9.09 10.31 -16.40
CA LYS A 151 8.90 10.51 -17.85
C LYS A 151 7.92 9.50 -18.44
N PHE A 152 8.03 8.22 -18.09
CA PHE A 152 7.10 7.19 -18.54
C PHE A 152 5.66 7.54 -18.12
N GLU A 153 5.48 7.86 -16.84
CA GLU A 153 4.17 8.15 -16.27
C GLU A 153 3.53 9.39 -16.92
N ASN A 154 4.30 10.46 -17.16
CA ASN A 154 3.80 11.64 -17.86
C ASN A 154 3.35 11.31 -19.30
N LYS A 155 4.17 10.57 -20.06
CA LYS A 155 3.83 10.15 -21.43
C LYS A 155 2.57 9.28 -21.46
N LEU A 156 2.44 8.39 -20.47
CA LEU A 156 1.26 7.56 -20.30
C LEU A 156 0.01 8.39 -20.03
N TYR A 157 0.09 9.36 -19.12
CA TYR A 157 -1.04 10.25 -18.82
C TYR A 157 -1.44 11.11 -20.01
N ASP A 158 -0.47 11.61 -20.77
CA ASP A 158 -0.76 12.41 -21.97
C ASP A 158 -1.50 11.58 -23.02
N TRP A 159 -1.06 10.34 -23.26
CA TRP A 159 -1.77 9.42 -24.15
C TRP A 159 -3.18 9.07 -23.64
N ARG A 160 -3.32 8.68 -22.36
CA ARG A 160 -4.63 8.35 -21.75
C ARG A 160 -5.59 9.54 -21.78
N ARG A 161 -5.10 10.75 -21.51
CA ARG A 161 -5.89 11.98 -21.57
C ARG A 161 -6.35 12.26 -23.00
N CYS A 162 -5.48 12.06 -23.99
CA CYS A 162 -5.87 12.18 -25.40
C CYS A 162 -7.01 11.21 -25.73
N VAL A 163 -6.84 9.91 -25.42
CA VAL A 163 -7.86 8.88 -25.69
C VAL A 163 -9.17 9.23 -24.98
N SER A 164 -9.12 9.53 -23.69
CA SER A 164 -10.30 9.88 -22.90
C SER A 164 -11.05 11.08 -23.45
N ASN A 165 -10.33 12.13 -23.88
CA ASN A 165 -10.96 13.32 -24.47
C ASN A 165 -11.78 12.96 -25.71
N PHE A 166 -11.23 12.21 -26.66
CA PHE A 166 -11.94 11.90 -27.90
C PHE A 166 -13.01 10.81 -27.73
N SER A 167 -12.78 9.82 -26.86
CA SER A 167 -13.78 8.78 -26.55
C SER A 167 -15.01 9.36 -25.83
N PHE A 168 -14.82 10.35 -24.96
CA PHE A 168 -15.93 10.99 -24.24
C PHE A 168 -16.92 11.72 -25.17
N PHE A 169 -16.43 12.30 -26.26
CA PHE A 169 -17.28 13.00 -27.24
C PHE A 169 -17.92 12.06 -28.27
N GLY A 170 -17.83 10.74 -28.08
CA GLY A 170 -18.40 9.76 -29.01
C GLY A 170 -17.73 9.76 -30.38
N ALA A 171 -16.46 10.19 -30.46
CA ALA A 171 -15.69 10.13 -31.70
C ALA A 171 -15.51 8.68 -32.16
N SER A 172 -15.44 8.47 -33.47
CA SER A 172 -15.11 7.16 -34.02
C SER A 172 -13.67 6.76 -33.64
N GLU A 173 -13.42 5.45 -33.58
CA GLU A 173 -12.08 4.90 -33.29
C GLU A 173 -11.00 5.48 -34.21
N THR A 174 -11.33 5.71 -35.48
CA THR A 174 -10.42 6.34 -36.45
C THR A 174 -9.95 7.72 -36.01
N VAL A 175 -10.84 8.54 -35.44
CA VAL A 175 -10.50 9.88 -34.94
C VAL A 175 -9.61 9.78 -33.70
N VAL A 176 -9.89 8.84 -32.80
CA VAL A 176 -9.03 8.59 -31.62
C VAL A 176 -7.62 8.18 -32.07
N CYS A 177 -7.53 7.24 -33.01
CA CYS A 177 -6.26 6.81 -33.59
C CYS A 177 -5.51 7.99 -34.21
N ASP A 178 -6.12 8.73 -35.14
CA ASP A 178 -5.47 9.82 -35.85
C ASP A 178 -4.99 10.94 -34.91
N LYS A 179 -5.77 11.24 -33.87
CA LYS A 179 -5.47 12.33 -32.93
C LYS A 179 -4.49 11.94 -31.83
N CYS A 180 -4.50 10.69 -31.39
CA CYS A 180 -3.67 10.22 -30.28
C CYS A 180 -2.44 9.41 -30.71
N LEU A 181 -2.26 9.17 -32.01
CA LEU A 181 -1.11 8.42 -32.55
C LEU A 181 0.23 9.03 -32.14
N ASN A 182 0.36 10.36 -32.13
CA ASN A 182 1.63 10.99 -31.74
C ASN A 182 1.97 10.72 -30.26
N SER A 183 1.01 10.93 -29.35
CA SER A 183 1.19 10.63 -27.92
C SER A 183 1.49 9.16 -27.67
N PHE A 184 0.82 8.26 -28.42
CA PHE A 184 1.11 6.83 -28.36
C PHE A 184 2.53 6.51 -28.83
N ASN A 185 2.95 7.03 -29.99
CA ASN A 185 4.29 6.78 -30.53
C ASN A 185 5.38 7.29 -29.59
N GLU A 186 5.19 8.45 -28.97
CA GLU A 186 6.14 8.97 -27.98
C GLU A 186 6.26 8.09 -26.74
N LEU A 187 5.14 7.57 -26.22
CA LEU A 187 5.13 6.61 -25.12
C LEU A 187 5.82 5.31 -25.52
N PHE A 188 5.43 4.74 -26.66
CA PHE A 188 5.95 3.47 -27.16
C PHE A 188 7.45 3.54 -27.44
N GLN A 189 7.94 4.62 -28.07
CA GLN A 189 9.37 4.82 -28.31
C GLN A 189 10.16 4.94 -27.01
N PHE A 190 9.62 5.66 -26.03
CA PHE A 190 10.27 5.76 -24.72
C PHE A 190 10.33 4.40 -24.02
N TYR A 191 9.22 3.66 -23.98
CA TYR A 191 9.16 2.31 -23.45
C TYR A 191 10.16 1.38 -24.15
N TRP A 192 10.18 1.39 -25.48
CA TRP A 192 11.10 0.56 -26.25
C TRP A 192 12.55 0.91 -25.96
N TYR A 193 12.89 2.20 -25.88
CA TYR A 193 14.24 2.66 -25.54
C TYR A 193 14.69 2.13 -24.18
N ILE A 194 13.89 2.29 -23.12
CA ILE A 194 14.26 1.79 -21.78
C ILE A 194 14.32 0.26 -21.74
N TYR A 195 13.48 -0.43 -22.51
CA TYR A 195 13.42 -1.89 -22.57
C TYR A 195 14.66 -2.51 -23.23
N VAL A 196 15.15 -1.91 -24.33
CA VAL A 196 16.31 -2.45 -25.08
C VAL A 196 17.66 -1.96 -24.56
N THR A 197 17.69 -0.90 -23.74
CA THR A 197 18.95 -0.32 -23.25
C THR A 197 19.60 -1.27 -22.23
N PRO A 198 20.83 -1.75 -22.47
CA PRO A 198 21.52 -2.60 -21.51
C PRO A 198 21.70 -1.90 -20.16
N SER A 199 21.54 -2.64 -19.07
CA SER A 199 21.73 -2.14 -17.69
C SER A 199 20.69 -1.13 -17.19
N VAL A 200 19.61 -0.89 -17.95
CA VAL A 200 18.44 -0.17 -17.47
C VAL A 200 17.44 -1.19 -16.91
N ASN A 201 17.17 -1.11 -15.60
CA ASN A 201 16.11 -1.87 -14.97
C ASN A 201 14.86 -1.00 -14.88
N PHE A 202 13.68 -1.60 -15.01
CA PHE A 202 12.39 -0.96 -14.80
C PHE A 202 11.54 -1.79 -13.83
N CYS A 203 10.68 -1.11 -13.07
CA CYS A 203 9.75 -1.79 -12.17
C CYS A 203 8.54 -2.32 -12.92
N LEU A 204 7.78 -3.18 -12.24
CA LEU A 204 6.56 -3.78 -12.75
C LEU A 204 5.53 -2.72 -13.18
N ASP A 205 5.44 -1.59 -12.46
CA ASP A 205 4.52 -0.49 -12.79
C ASP A 205 4.73 0.07 -14.20
N VAL A 206 5.94 -0.03 -14.75
CA VAL A 206 6.28 0.40 -16.12
C VAL A 206 6.04 -0.73 -17.12
N GLU A 207 6.34 -1.97 -16.73
CA GLU A 207 6.22 -3.14 -17.63
C GLU A 207 4.77 -3.50 -17.97
N THR A 208 3.86 -3.40 -17.00
CA THR A 208 2.50 -3.94 -17.13
C THR A 208 1.46 -2.91 -17.56
N THR A 209 1.90 -1.79 -18.15
CA THR A 209 1.03 -0.65 -18.48
C THR A 209 1.01 -0.33 -19.97
#